data_AF-A0A1A7XQP7-F1
#
_entry.id   AF-A0A1A7XQP7-F1
#
_cell.length_a   1.000
_cell.length_b   1.000
_cell.length_c   1.000
_cell.angle_alpha   90.00
_cell.angle_beta   90.00
_cell.angle_gamma   90.00
#
_symmetry.space_group_name_H-M   'P 1'
#
loop_
_entity.id
_entity.type
_entity.pdbx_description
1 polymer ?
#
loop_
_entity_poly.entity_id
_entity_poly.type
_entity_poly.pdbx_seq_one_letter_code
_entity_poly.pdbx_strand_id
1 'polypeptide(L)'
;RVCPTESCPKGNRIWDDDHCCFACNQTCTPRMSAVNFTIARCSAVLNISVCDGSCVSSPRLKFISDISVEQDYKCCQPQSSEKRAVYLNCFDLITRKYTYNHITSCACKACSINQGIQAP
;
A
#
# COMPACT_ATOMS: atom_id res chain seq x y z
N ARG A 1 -20.10 26.65 -8.60
CA ARG A 1 -19.94 25.25 -8.14
C ARG A 1 -18.64 25.17 -7.35
N VAL A 2 -18.62 24.49 -6.21
CA VAL A 2 -17.41 24.25 -5.41
C VAL A 2 -17.11 22.76 -5.51
N CYS A 3 -15.93 22.40 -6.02
CA CYS A 3 -15.53 20.99 -6.13
C CYS A 3 -14.98 20.47 -4.79
N PRO A 4 -15.08 19.16 -4.51
CA PRO A 4 -14.37 18.54 -3.39
C PRO A 4 -12.85 18.70 -3.54
N THR A 5 -12.15 19.00 -2.45
CA THR A 5 -10.69 19.07 -2.45
C THR A 5 -10.11 17.66 -2.34
N GLU A 6 -9.72 17.09 -3.47
CA GLU A 6 -9.07 15.77 -3.59
C GLU A 6 -7.71 15.88 -4.28
N SER A 7 -6.77 14.97 -3.97
CA SER A 7 -5.45 14.91 -4.60
C SER A 7 -5.11 13.49 -5.06
N CYS A 8 -4.96 13.30 -6.37
CA CYS A 8 -4.51 12.05 -6.98
C CYS A 8 -3.82 12.28 -8.34
N PRO A 9 -3.01 11.30 -8.84
CA PRO A 9 -2.37 11.36 -10.15
C PRO A 9 -3.38 11.55 -11.28
N LYS A 10 -2.99 12.23 -12.36
CA LYS A 10 -3.89 12.55 -13.50
C LYS A 10 -4.60 11.33 -14.09
N GLY A 11 -3.93 10.17 -14.15
CA GLY A 11 -4.50 8.92 -14.67
C GLY A 11 -5.63 8.32 -13.83
N ASN A 12 -5.80 8.78 -12.58
CA ASN A 12 -6.83 8.30 -11.66
C ASN A 12 -7.95 9.33 -11.45
N ARG A 13 -8.03 10.37 -12.29
CA ARG A 13 -9.09 11.39 -12.20
C ARG A 13 -10.27 10.98 -13.06
N ILE A 14 -11.45 10.91 -12.46
CA ILE A 14 -12.74 10.74 -13.13
C ILE A 14 -13.40 12.11 -13.15
N TRP A 15 -13.58 12.67 -14.35
CA TRP A 15 -14.20 13.97 -14.52
C TRP A 15 -15.73 13.86 -14.49
N ASP A 16 -16.40 14.90 -14.02
CA ASP A 16 -17.83 15.07 -14.24
C ASP A 16 -18.13 15.35 -15.72
N ASP A 17 -19.39 15.25 -16.12
CA ASP A 17 -19.81 15.42 -17.52
C ASP A 17 -19.38 16.78 -18.10
N ASP A 18 -19.42 17.82 -17.26
CA ASP A 18 -19.02 19.19 -17.59
C ASP A 18 -17.48 19.41 -17.57
N HIS A 19 -16.70 18.41 -17.17
CA HIS A 19 -15.24 18.47 -16.95
C HIS A 19 -14.78 19.64 -16.06
N CYS A 20 -15.65 20.06 -15.14
CA CYS A 20 -15.42 21.14 -14.20
C CYS A 20 -14.83 20.63 -12.89
N CYS A 21 -15.26 19.45 -12.45
CA CYS A 21 -14.78 18.80 -11.23
C CYS A 21 -14.25 17.39 -11.55
N PHE A 22 -13.34 16.90 -10.70
CA PHE A 22 -12.91 15.50 -10.75
C PHE A 22 -13.10 14.82 -9.39
N ALA A 23 -13.38 13.53 -9.44
CA ALA A 23 -13.26 12.60 -8.34
C ALA A 23 -12.07 11.67 -8.58
N CYS A 24 -11.41 11.23 -7.52
CA CYS A 24 -10.30 10.31 -7.62
C CYS A 24 -10.78 8.85 -7.61
N ASN A 25 -10.42 8.11 -8.65
CA ASN A 25 -10.56 6.66 -8.69
C ASN A 25 -9.59 6.02 -7.67
N GLN A 26 -10.13 5.53 -6.56
CA GLN A 26 -9.34 4.83 -5.56
C GLN A 26 -8.93 3.48 -6.10
N THR A 27 -7.62 3.25 -6.11
CA THR A 27 -7.03 1.98 -6.52
C THR A 27 -6.18 1.51 -5.36
N CYS A 28 -6.49 0.37 -4.76
CA CYS A 28 -5.61 -0.22 -3.75
C CYS A 28 -5.78 -1.72 -3.79
N THR A 29 -4.89 -2.40 -4.51
CA THR A 29 -5.03 -3.82 -4.83
C THR A 29 -3.70 -4.55 -4.65
N PRO A 30 -3.75 -5.86 -4.33
CA PRO A 30 -2.55 -6.68 -4.36
C PRO A 30 -2.00 -6.81 -5.79
N ARG A 31 -0.69 -6.68 -5.95
CA ARG A 31 0.05 -6.87 -7.19
C ARG A 31 1.24 -7.77 -6.96
N MET A 32 1.49 -8.70 -7.88
CA MET A 32 2.67 -9.56 -7.81
C MET A 32 3.93 -8.79 -8.25
N SER A 33 4.99 -8.90 -7.46
CA SER A 33 6.30 -8.32 -7.73
C SER A 33 7.38 -9.38 -7.56
N ALA A 34 8.32 -9.44 -8.51
CA ALA A 34 9.47 -10.34 -8.44
C ALA A 34 10.56 -9.70 -7.58
N VAL A 35 10.97 -10.40 -6.52
CA VAL A 35 11.97 -9.91 -5.57
C VAL A 35 13.05 -10.97 -5.39
N ASN A 36 14.31 -10.51 -5.41
CA ASN A 36 15.45 -11.33 -5.04
C ASN A 36 15.51 -11.40 -3.51
N PHE A 37 15.28 -12.59 -2.98
CA PHE A 37 15.32 -12.85 -1.55
C PHE A 37 16.60 -13.60 -1.19
N THR A 38 17.38 -13.05 -0.27
CA THR A 38 18.61 -13.66 0.22
C THR A 38 18.61 -13.70 1.74
N ILE A 39 18.74 -14.90 2.32
CA ILE A 39 18.83 -15.10 3.78
C ILE A 39 19.84 -16.21 4.09
N ALA A 40 20.73 -15.97 5.06
CA ALA A 40 21.64 -16.99 5.60
C ALA A 40 22.35 -17.87 4.52
N ARG A 41 22.86 -17.24 3.44
CA ARG A 41 23.45 -17.94 2.27
C ARG A 41 22.45 -18.89 1.59
N CYS A 42 21.22 -18.44 1.44
CA CYS A 42 20.20 -19.04 0.59
C CYS A 42 19.58 -17.94 -0.25
N SER A 43 19.28 -18.23 -1.51
CA SER A 43 18.69 -17.25 -2.42
C SER A 43 17.57 -17.84 -3.27
N ALA A 44 16.57 -17.02 -3.58
CA ALA A 44 15.55 -17.33 -4.58
C ALA A 44 14.98 -16.04 -5.17
N VAL A 45 14.48 -16.14 -6.40
CA VAL A 45 13.59 -15.12 -6.99
C VAL A 45 12.17 -15.50 -6.61
N LEU A 46 11.50 -14.67 -5.81
CA LEU A 46 10.14 -14.92 -5.36
C LEU A 46 9.19 -13.90 -5.97
N ASN A 47 8.08 -14.39 -6.51
CA ASN A 47 6.94 -13.54 -6.82
C ASN A 47 6.12 -13.35 -5.53
N ILE A 48 6.22 -12.17 -4.93
CA ILE A 48 5.50 -11.81 -3.72
C ILE A 48 4.38 -10.82 -4.04
N SER A 49 3.29 -10.89 -3.28
CA SER A 49 2.18 -9.94 -3.37
C SER A 49 2.51 -8.69 -2.55
N VAL A 50 2.39 -7.51 -3.16
CA VAL A 50 2.56 -6.19 -2.53
C VAL A 50 1.31 -5.35 -2.77
N CYS A 51 1.01 -4.40 -1.88
CA CYS A 51 -0.09 -3.46 -2.12
C CYS A 51 0.39 -2.32 -3.02
N ASP A 52 -0.36 -2.07 -4.09
CA ASP A 52 -0.09 -1.03 -5.06
C ASP A 52 -1.37 -0.24 -5.38
N GLY A 53 -1.24 1.07 -5.57
CA GLY A 53 -2.33 1.97 -5.92
C GLY A 53 -2.36 3.28 -5.14
N SER A 54 -3.37 4.11 -5.45
CA SER A 54 -3.58 5.44 -4.88
C SER A 54 -4.81 5.51 -3.98
N CYS A 55 -4.63 6.12 -2.80
CA CYS A 55 -5.70 6.40 -1.85
C CYS A 55 -5.98 7.90 -1.77
N VAL A 56 -7.26 8.26 -1.69
CA VAL A 56 -7.68 9.67 -1.61
C VAL A 56 -7.47 10.18 -0.19
N SER A 57 -6.83 11.34 -0.10
CA SER A 57 -6.79 12.15 1.10
C SER A 57 -7.88 13.22 1.05
N SER A 58 -8.54 13.48 2.17
CA SER A 58 -9.62 14.47 2.27
C SER A 58 -9.39 15.42 3.45
N PRO A 59 -9.63 16.73 3.29
CA PRO A 59 -9.60 17.64 4.41
C PRO A 59 -10.74 17.33 5.40
N ARG A 60 -10.47 17.51 6.69
CA ARG A 60 -11.44 17.40 7.77
C ARG A 60 -11.41 18.68 8.59
N LEU A 61 -12.59 19.24 8.87
CA LEU A 61 -12.72 20.35 9.79
C LEU A 61 -12.85 19.82 11.21
N LYS A 62 -12.10 20.40 12.14
CA LYS A 62 -12.17 20.07 13.55
C LYS A 62 -12.58 21.31 14.34
N PHE A 63 -13.56 21.12 15.21
CA PHE A 63 -14.15 22.18 16.02
C PHE A 63 -13.86 21.85 17.49
N ILE A 64 -12.87 22.51 18.09
CA ILE A 64 -12.58 22.38 19.53
C ILE A 64 -12.78 23.74 20.22
N SER A 65 -12.14 24.80 19.71
CA SER A 65 -12.28 26.18 20.18
C SER A 65 -12.26 27.18 19.02
N ASP A 66 -11.39 26.92 18.02
CA ASP A 66 -11.34 27.58 16.71
C ASP A 66 -11.59 26.55 15.58
N ILE A 67 -11.76 27.02 14.34
CA ILE A 67 -11.84 26.17 13.16
C ILE A 67 -10.42 25.80 12.73
N SER A 68 -10.05 24.51 12.85
CA SER A 68 -8.81 23.98 12.28
C SER A 68 -9.09 23.02 11.13
N VAL A 69 -8.26 23.09 10.08
CA VAL A 69 -8.29 22.18 8.93
C VAL A 69 -7.22 21.12 9.15
N GLU A 70 -7.64 19.87 9.36
CA GLU A 70 -6.75 18.71 9.38
C GLU A 70 -6.84 17.99 8.03
N GLN A 71 -5.77 17.31 7.62
CA GLN A 71 -5.77 16.49 6.40
C GLN A 71 -5.78 15.01 6.80
N ASP A 72 -6.80 14.28 6.36
CA ASP A 72 -6.85 12.82 6.52
C ASP A 72 -6.04 12.16 5.41
N TYR A 73 -4.88 11.62 5.77
CA TYR A 73 -3.99 10.91 4.85
C TYR A 73 -4.28 9.41 4.88
N LYS A 74 -4.65 8.87 3.72
CA LYS A 74 -4.83 7.43 3.52
C LYS A 74 -3.73 6.87 2.64
N CYS A 75 -3.22 5.70 3.02
CA CYS A 75 -2.18 4.97 2.32
C CYS A 75 -2.72 3.59 1.91
N CYS A 76 -2.28 3.09 0.76
CA CYS A 76 -2.62 1.75 0.32
C CYS A 76 -1.82 0.73 1.14
N GLN A 77 -2.50 -0.06 1.97
CA GLN A 77 -1.86 -0.94 2.95
C GLN A 77 -2.46 -2.35 2.94
N PRO A 78 -1.72 -3.37 3.41
CA PRO A 78 -2.24 -4.72 3.55
C PRO A 78 -3.49 -4.77 4.45
N GLN A 79 -4.52 -5.47 4.00
CA GLN A 79 -5.75 -5.70 4.78
C GLN A 79 -5.80 -7.12 5.32
N SER A 80 -5.52 -8.12 4.48
CA SER A 80 -5.45 -9.52 4.88
C SER A 80 -4.20 -10.19 4.32
N SER A 81 -3.72 -11.21 5.03
CA SER A 81 -2.61 -12.04 4.57
C SER A 81 -2.79 -13.48 5.04
N GLU A 82 -2.14 -14.39 4.33
CA GLU A 82 -2.06 -15.81 4.70
C GLU A 82 -0.60 -16.25 4.78
N LYS A 83 -0.32 -17.28 5.58
CA LYS A 83 1.02 -17.85 5.66
C LYS A 83 1.27 -18.75 4.45
N ARG A 84 2.30 -18.46 3.66
CA ARG A 84 2.78 -19.31 2.57
C ARG A 84 4.19 -19.79 2.82
N ALA A 85 4.44 -21.04 2.44
CA ALA A 85 5.79 -21.61 2.46
C ALA A 85 6.56 -21.21 1.20
N VAL A 86 7.86 -20.98 1.35
CA VAL A 86 8.81 -20.85 0.24
C VAL A 86 10.00 -21.76 0.50
N TYR A 87 10.60 -22.23 -0.58
CA TYR A 87 11.77 -23.10 -0.53
C TYR A 87 12.94 -22.35 -1.15
N LEU A 88 14.00 -22.14 -0.37
CA LEU A 88 15.18 -21.42 -0.82
C LEU A 88 16.32 -22.40 -1.07
N ASN A 89 17.06 -22.16 -2.14
CA ASN A 89 18.25 -22.92 -2.48
C ASN A 89 19.46 -22.29 -1.78
N CYS A 90 20.17 -23.10 -1.01
CA CYS A 90 21.31 -22.66 -0.22
C CYS A 90 22.64 -23.10 -0.85
N PHE A 91 23.74 -22.42 -0.49
CA PHE A 91 25.07 -22.73 -1.02
C PHE A 91 25.59 -24.12 -0.59
N ASP A 92 25.07 -24.67 0.51
CA ASP A 92 25.33 -26.04 0.98
C ASP A 92 24.56 -27.11 0.17
N LEU A 93 23.92 -26.72 -0.95
CA LEU A 93 23.09 -27.56 -1.81
C LEU A 93 21.82 -28.11 -1.12
N ILE A 94 21.50 -27.60 0.07
CA ILE A 94 20.28 -27.96 0.79
C ILE A 94 19.17 -26.97 0.42
N THR A 95 17.94 -27.48 0.35
CA THR A 95 16.74 -26.64 0.24
C THR A 95 16.17 -26.39 1.64
N ARG A 96 15.95 -25.12 2.00
CA ARG A 96 15.37 -24.75 3.30
C ARG A 96 13.98 -24.14 3.13
N LYS A 97 13.04 -24.58 3.96
CA LYS A 97 11.67 -24.08 4.00
C LYS A 97 11.57 -22.86 4.91
N TYR A 98 10.98 -21.79 4.39
CA TYR A 98 10.62 -20.58 5.14
C TYR A 98 9.13 -20.33 5.00
N THR A 99 8.58 -19.51 5.91
CA THR A 99 7.18 -19.07 5.84
C THR A 99 7.16 -17.56 5.76
N TYR A 100 6.34 -17.00 4.87
CA TYR A 100 6.10 -15.56 4.77
C TYR A 100 4.61 -15.26 4.77
N ASN A 101 4.27 -14.02 5.11
CA ASN A 101 2.91 -13.52 5.03
C ASN A 101 2.64 -13.03 3.61
N HIS A 102 1.84 -13.79 2.86
CA HIS A 102 1.40 -13.45 1.52
C HIS A 102 0.15 -12.57 1.60
N ILE A 103 0.22 -11.36 1.05
CA ILE A 103 -0.89 -10.40 1.06
C ILE A 103 -2.00 -10.90 0.12
N THR A 104 -3.21 -11.06 0.65
CA THR A 104 -4.39 -11.51 -0.10
C THR A 104 -5.37 -10.38 -0.42
N SER A 105 -5.35 -9.28 0.34
CA SER A 105 -6.12 -8.06 0.03
C SER A 105 -5.43 -6.81 0.55
N CYS A 106 -5.77 -5.67 -0.06
CA CYS A 106 -5.26 -4.34 0.27
C CYS A 106 -6.42 -3.36 0.46
N ALA A 107 -6.23 -2.34 1.29
CA ALA A 107 -7.22 -1.30 1.51
C ALA A 107 -6.56 0.05 1.79
N CYS A 108 -7.30 1.12 1.52
CA CYS A 108 -6.94 2.46 1.93
C CYS A 108 -7.18 2.63 3.43
N LYS A 109 -6.09 2.74 4.20
CA LYS A 109 -6.10 2.93 5.66
C LYS A 109 -5.38 4.22 6.02
N ALA A 110 -5.61 4.74 7.23
CA ALA A 110 -4.84 5.87 7.73
C ALA A 110 -3.33 5.58 7.62
N CYS A 111 -2.59 6.51 7.04
CA CYS A 111 -1.14 6.35 6.91
C CYS A 111 -0.52 6.25 8.31
N SER A 112 0.20 5.17 8.57
CA SER A 112 0.98 5.02 9.80
C SER A 112 2.27 5.83 9.65
N ILE A 113 2.46 6.85 10.49
CA ILE A 113 3.74 7.56 10.59
C ILE A 113 4.69 6.64 11.39
N ASN A 114 5.71 6.10 10.72
CA ASN A 114 6.84 5.29 11.23
C ASN A 114 6.64 3.77 11.44
N GLN A 115 7.32 2.97 10.59
CA GLN A 115 8.07 1.75 10.99
C GLN A 115 9.25 1.56 10.01
N GLY A 116 10.17 2.52 10.00
CA GLY A 116 11.49 2.41 9.40
C GLY A 116 12.55 2.49 10.49
N ILE A 117 12.44 1.68 11.54
CA ILE A 117 13.55 1.41 12.45
C ILE A 117 13.92 -0.05 12.24
N GLN A 118 14.97 -0.24 11.46
CA GLN A 118 15.75 -1.45 11.40
C GLN A 118 16.14 -1.81 12.85
N ALA A 119 15.61 -2.92 13.38
CA ALA A 119 16.15 -3.49 14.61
C ALA A 119 17.59 -3.98 14.35
N PRO A 120 18.49 -3.87 15.34
CA PRO A 120 19.91 -4.24 15.21
C PRO A 120 20.12 -5.73 14.90
#